data_AF-A0A7W6R222-F1
#
_entry.id   AF-A0A7W6R222-F1
#
_cell.length_a   1.000
_cell.length_b   1.000
_cell.length_c   1.000
_cell.angle_alpha   90.00
_cell.angle_beta   90.00
_cell.angle_gamma   90.00
#
_symmetry.space_group_name_H-M   'P 1'
#
loop_
_entity.id
_entity.type
_entity.pdbx_description
1 polymer ?
#
loop_
_entity_poly.entity_id
_entity_poly.type
_entity_poly.pdbx_seq_one_letter_code
_entity_poly.pdbx_strand_id
1 'polypeptide(L)'
;MTENQAPIWTQSGDLTAVPHANDNVPQELRALGVAIGKEMPGGFAGRKYLMQPHDAYVSANDNLPPVVAFTGVAGSGKSTATRHLVEQHGYTLVKFAGPLKDMMRALGFGEEDIEGNCKELSNSLLCDKTPRHAMQTLGTEWGRKCIGDDFWINLWRDSAERIVKQGGRVVVDDCRFPNEAQAIRRLGGDIFKIEGRGGIAGGHVSERGCGDQDLVIVNDNTPEMLFGRVEEALRRFC
;
A
#
# COMPACT_ATOMS: atom_id res chain seq x y z
N MET A 1 47.74 -25.39 -11.95
CA MET A 1 46.83 -25.38 -13.12
C MET A 1 45.44 -25.64 -12.57
N THR A 2 44.68 -24.58 -12.32
CA THR A 2 43.31 -24.66 -11.79
C THR A 2 42.35 -24.58 -12.97
N GLU A 3 41.74 -25.70 -13.32
CA GLU A 3 40.65 -25.74 -14.29
C GLU A 3 39.32 -25.53 -13.55
N ASN A 4 38.59 -24.53 -14.03
CA ASN A 4 37.33 -24.04 -13.50
C ASN A 4 36.20 -24.93 -14.05
N GLN A 5 35.59 -25.78 -13.21
CA GLN A 5 34.39 -26.54 -13.61
C GLN A 5 33.14 -25.88 -13.02
N ALA A 6 32.30 -25.34 -13.91
CA ALA A 6 30.97 -24.85 -13.58
C ALA A 6 30.05 -26.02 -13.18
N PRO A 7 29.10 -25.83 -12.24
CA PRO A 7 28.15 -26.88 -11.88
C PRO A 7 27.22 -27.21 -13.05
N ILE A 8 27.15 -28.49 -13.39
CA ILE A 8 26.26 -29.04 -14.42
C ILE A 8 24.86 -29.11 -13.82
N TRP A 9 23.99 -28.16 -14.18
CA TRP A 9 22.56 -28.25 -13.89
C TRP A 9 21.91 -29.16 -14.93
N THR A 10 21.48 -30.36 -14.52
CA THR A 10 20.65 -31.23 -15.37
C THR A 10 19.20 -30.72 -15.37
N GLN A 11 18.57 -30.69 -16.55
CA GLN A 11 17.19 -30.20 -16.76
C GLN A 11 16.09 -31.05 -16.10
N SER A 12 16.44 -32.15 -15.44
CA SER A 12 15.56 -32.92 -14.58
C SER A 12 16.12 -32.84 -13.16
N GLY A 13 15.37 -32.27 -12.22
CA GLY A 13 15.75 -32.09 -10.80
C GLY A 13 15.93 -33.40 -10.03
N ASP A 14 16.80 -34.27 -10.52
CA ASP A 14 17.23 -35.51 -9.90
C ASP A 14 18.49 -35.21 -9.06
N LEU A 15 18.30 -35.14 -7.75
CA LEU A 15 19.33 -34.80 -6.77
C LEU A 15 20.03 -36.03 -6.18
N THR A 16 19.83 -37.23 -6.77
CA THR A 16 20.44 -38.47 -6.28
C THR A 16 21.97 -38.52 -6.39
N ALA A 17 22.57 -37.63 -7.19
CA ALA A 17 24.02 -37.54 -7.39
C ALA A 17 24.71 -36.40 -6.61
N VAL A 18 23.99 -35.65 -5.76
CA VAL A 18 24.61 -34.58 -4.96
C VAL A 18 25.32 -35.21 -3.74
N PRO A 19 26.64 -35.00 -3.57
CA PRO A 19 27.37 -35.58 -2.45
C PRO A 19 26.76 -35.17 -1.10
N HIS A 20 26.72 -36.13 -0.18
CA HIS A 20 26.12 -35.99 1.16
C HIS A 20 26.57 -34.72 1.90
N ALA A 21 25.57 -34.00 2.41
CA ALA A 21 25.58 -33.05 3.54
C ALA A 21 26.81 -32.13 3.66
N ASN A 22 26.68 -30.90 3.17
CA ASN A 22 27.60 -29.83 3.56
C ASN A 22 27.25 -29.38 4.99
N ASP A 23 28.19 -29.50 5.93
CA ASP A 23 28.03 -29.32 7.38
C ASP A 23 27.74 -27.87 7.85
N ASN A 24 27.33 -26.96 6.96
CA ASN A 24 27.05 -25.55 7.28
C ASN A 24 25.56 -25.22 7.50
N VAL A 25 24.76 -26.20 7.87
CA VAL A 25 23.33 -25.99 8.20
C VAL A 25 23.18 -25.75 9.71
N PRO A 26 22.65 -24.59 10.16
CA PRO A 26 22.33 -24.33 11.55
C PRO A 26 21.50 -25.47 12.17
N GLN A 27 21.80 -25.86 13.41
CA GLN A 27 21.17 -27.02 14.09
C GLN A 27 19.64 -27.00 14.05
N GLU A 28 19.04 -25.80 14.01
CA GLU A 28 17.60 -25.56 13.98
C GLU A 28 16.94 -26.02 12.66
N LEU A 29 17.68 -26.02 11.55
CA LEU A 29 17.21 -26.47 10.24
C LEU A 29 17.39 -27.98 10.00
N ARG A 30 18.14 -28.68 10.87
CA ARG A 30 18.25 -30.15 10.80
C ARG A 30 16.93 -30.85 11.10
N ALA A 31 16.06 -30.24 11.90
CA ALA A 31 14.73 -30.79 12.24
C ALA A 31 13.76 -30.81 11.05
N LEU A 32 13.92 -29.89 10.10
CA LEU A 32 13.11 -29.81 8.87
C LEU A 32 13.59 -30.78 7.78
N GLY A 33 14.88 -31.15 7.79
CA GLY A 33 15.48 -32.07 6.80
C GLY A 33 15.17 -33.55 7.00
N VAL A 34 14.54 -33.95 8.12
CA VAL A 34 14.28 -35.38 8.44
C VAL A 34 13.00 -35.92 7.78
N ALA A 35 12.14 -35.05 7.25
CA ALA A 35 10.84 -35.43 6.70
C ALA A 35 10.85 -35.71 5.18
N ILE A 36 11.97 -35.48 4.49
CA ILE A 36 12.07 -35.77 3.05
C ILE A 36 12.62 -37.19 2.91
N GLY A 37 11.73 -38.17 2.73
CA GLY A 37 12.09 -39.53 2.33
C GLY A 37 11.89 -40.64 3.37
N LYS A 38 11.21 -40.40 4.49
CA LYS A 38 10.76 -41.49 5.37
C LYS A 38 9.35 -41.92 5.00
N GLU A 39 9.18 -43.20 4.67
CA GLU A 39 7.85 -43.83 4.58
C GLU A 39 7.11 -43.62 5.91
N MET A 40 5.91 -43.04 5.84
CA MET A 40 5.09 -42.83 7.02
C MET A 40 4.43 -44.16 7.43
N PRO A 41 4.61 -44.63 8.67
CA PRO A 41 3.96 -45.85 9.12
C PRO A 41 2.45 -45.66 9.28
N GLY A 42 1.66 -46.66 8.86
CA GLY A 42 0.20 -46.67 8.96
C GLY A 42 -0.50 -46.97 7.62
N GLY A 43 -1.84 -46.91 7.61
CA GLY A 43 -2.71 -47.28 6.47
C GLY A 43 -2.61 -46.41 5.21
N PHE A 44 -1.50 -45.67 5.04
CA PHE A 44 -1.23 -44.74 3.96
C PHE A 44 -0.08 -45.15 3.04
N ALA A 45 0.58 -46.29 3.30
CA ALA A 45 1.61 -46.85 2.42
C ALA A 45 1.06 -47.17 1.02
N GLY A 46 1.72 -46.67 -0.03
CA GLY A 46 1.41 -47.00 -1.43
C GLY A 46 0.41 -46.09 -2.16
N ARG A 47 -0.09 -45.01 -1.54
CA ARG A 47 -0.92 -44.02 -2.25
C ARG A 47 -0.05 -42.95 -2.92
N LYS A 48 -0.14 -42.82 -4.25
CA LYS A 48 0.37 -41.65 -4.98
C LYS A 48 -0.52 -40.45 -4.66
N TYR A 49 0.02 -39.46 -3.96
CA TYR A 49 -0.67 -38.19 -3.75
C TYR A 49 -0.38 -37.25 -4.91
N LEU A 50 -1.43 -36.81 -5.61
CA LEU A 50 -1.35 -35.69 -6.53
C LEU A 50 -1.44 -34.41 -5.68
N MET A 51 -0.37 -33.62 -5.67
CA MET A 51 -0.39 -32.29 -5.08
C MET A 51 -1.44 -31.49 -5.83
N GLN A 52 -2.54 -31.13 -5.16
CA GLN A 52 -3.53 -30.26 -5.79
C GLN A 52 -2.83 -28.96 -6.17
N PRO A 53 -3.16 -28.34 -7.32
CA PRO A 53 -2.65 -27.02 -7.64
C PRO A 53 -3.08 -26.10 -6.50
N HIS A 54 -2.11 -25.74 -5.67
CA HIS A 54 -2.29 -24.75 -4.63
C HIS A 54 -2.02 -23.40 -5.30
N ASP A 55 -2.87 -22.42 -5.03
CA ASP A 55 -2.60 -21.04 -5.41
C ASP A 55 -1.19 -20.66 -4.93
N ALA A 56 -0.48 -19.90 -5.76
CA ALA A 56 0.92 -19.55 -5.57
C ALA A 56 1.20 -19.22 -4.10
N TYR A 57 2.17 -19.92 -3.52
CA TYR A 57 2.62 -19.73 -2.14
C TYR A 57 3.01 -18.25 -1.93
N VAL A 58 2.14 -17.47 -1.27
CA VAL A 58 2.50 -16.14 -0.78
C VAL A 58 3.41 -16.36 0.42
N SER A 59 4.65 -15.89 0.33
CA SER A 59 5.62 -16.05 1.42
C SER A 59 5.05 -15.47 2.72
N ALA A 60 5.04 -16.27 3.78
CA ALA A 60 4.51 -15.94 5.10
C ALA A 60 5.27 -14.82 5.86
N ASN A 61 6.10 -14.01 5.19
CA ASN A 61 6.91 -12.95 5.78
C ASN A 61 6.48 -11.52 5.39
N ASP A 62 5.42 -11.34 4.60
CA ASP A 62 4.93 -10.01 4.23
C ASP A 62 3.68 -9.63 5.04
N ASN A 63 3.77 -9.61 6.38
CA ASN A 63 2.71 -9.05 7.26
C ASN A 63 2.60 -7.52 7.14
N LEU A 64 2.61 -7.00 5.91
CA LEU A 64 2.38 -5.60 5.64
C LEU A 64 0.88 -5.30 5.75
N PRO A 65 0.49 -4.17 6.36
CA PRO A 65 -0.92 -3.83 6.53
C PRO A 65 -1.64 -3.72 5.18
N PRO A 66 -2.86 -4.27 5.05
CA PRO A 66 -3.61 -4.25 3.79
C PRO A 66 -3.92 -2.83 3.31
N VAL A 67 -4.04 -1.88 4.24
CA VAL A 67 -4.29 -0.47 3.95
C VAL A 67 -3.37 0.40 4.80
N VAL A 68 -2.75 1.42 4.18
CA VAL A 68 -1.98 2.45 4.87
C VAL A 68 -2.50 3.81 4.47
N ALA A 69 -2.69 4.70 5.44
CA ALA A 69 -3.07 6.08 5.18
C ALA A 69 -2.03 7.05 5.73
N PHE A 70 -1.66 8.05 4.93
CA PHE A 70 -0.86 9.17 5.37
C PHE A 70 -1.73 10.39 5.62
N THR A 71 -1.51 11.02 6.77
CA THR A 71 -2.12 12.31 7.12
C THR A 71 -1.04 13.34 7.51
N GLY A 72 -1.40 14.61 7.53
CA GLY A 72 -0.47 15.71 7.82
C GLY A 72 -0.61 16.89 6.85
N VAL A 73 0.04 18.01 7.20
CA VAL A 73 -0.03 19.28 6.46
C VAL A 73 0.52 19.19 5.03
N ALA A 74 0.11 20.11 4.16
CA ALA A 74 0.67 20.22 2.81
C ALA A 74 2.20 20.38 2.88
N GLY A 75 2.92 19.68 2.00
CA GLY A 75 4.40 19.70 2.00
C GLY A 75 5.08 18.83 3.06
N SER A 76 4.35 18.09 3.90
CA SER A 76 4.97 17.23 4.93
C SER A 76 5.72 16.01 4.37
N GLY A 77 5.55 15.65 3.10
CA GLY A 77 6.20 14.49 2.47
C GLY A 77 5.29 13.28 2.23
N LYS A 78 3.97 13.40 2.42
CA LYS A 78 2.99 12.32 2.17
C LYS A 78 3.09 11.71 0.78
N SER A 79 3.13 12.53 -0.26
CA SER A 79 3.22 12.04 -1.63
C SER A 79 4.54 11.32 -1.90
N THR A 80 5.62 11.72 -1.22
CA THR A 80 6.93 11.04 -1.28
C THR A 80 6.86 9.67 -0.61
N ALA A 81 6.29 9.57 0.60
CA ALA A 81 6.09 8.29 1.30
C ALA A 81 5.14 7.35 0.54
N THR A 82 4.07 7.91 -0.04
CA THR A 82 3.11 7.17 -0.87
C THR A 82 3.78 6.56 -2.09
N ARG A 83 4.58 7.35 -2.81
CA ARG A 83 5.35 6.87 -3.97
C ARG A 83 6.26 5.70 -3.59
N HIS A 84 6.95 5.82 -2.47
CA HIS A 84 7.81 4.74 -1.95
C HIS A 84 7.04 3.44 -1.72
N LEU A 85 5.87 3.49 -1.08
CA LEU A 85 5.00 2.31 -0.89
C LEU A 85 4.49 1.70 -2.20
N VAL A 86 4.14 2.54 -3.19
CA VAL A 86 3.71 2.07 -4.50
C VAL A 86 4.85 1.36 -5.23
N GLU A 87 6.04 1.98 -5.26
CA GLU A 87 7.18 1.50 -6.03
C GLU A 87 7.88 0.30 -5.39
N GLN A 88 8.00 0.27 -4.05
CA GLN A 88 8.79 -0.74 -3.35
C GLN A 88 7.95 -1.87 -2.75
N HIS A 89 6.67 -1.62 -2.43
CA HIS A 89 5.81 -2.57 -1.70
C HIS A 89 4.55 -2.97 -2.45
N GLY A 90 4.37 -2.50 -3.69
CA GLY A 90 3.25 -2.85 -4.56
C GLY A 90 1.90 -2.32 -4.09
N TYR A 91 1.89 -1.25 -3.29
CA TYR A 91 0.64 -0.60 -2.88
C TYR A 91 -0.02 0.11 -4.08
N THR A 92 -1.34 0.17 -4.06
CA THR A 92 -2.14 0.95 -5.02
C THR A 92 -2.65 2.21 -4.34
N LEU A 93 -2.34 3.39 -4.90
CA LEU A 93 -2.86 4.66 -4.40
C LEU A 93 -4.35 4.79 -4.71
N VAL A 94 -5.19 4.86 -3.68
CA VAL A 94 -6.63 5.11 -3.79
C VAL A 94 -6.98 6.31 -2.94
N LYS A 95 -7.35 7.42 -3.59
CA LYS A 95 -7.68 8.69 -2.93
C LYS A 95 -9.17 8.77 -2.62
N PHE A 96 -9.54 9.36 -1.48
CA PHE A 96 -10.96 9.68 -1.19
C PHE A 96 -11.53 10.66 -2.21
N ALA A 97 -10.72 11.64 -2.62
CA ALA A 97 -11.08 12.58 -3.67
C ALA A 97 -10.93 12.02 -5.10
N GLY A 98 -10.57 10.74 -5.26
CA GLY A 98 -10.35 10.10 -6.57
C GLY A 98 -11.56 10.22 -7.51
N PRO A 99 -12.76 9.75 -7.13
CA PRO A 99 -13.95 9.81 -7.98
C PRO A 99 -14.32 11.24 -8.39
N LEU A 100 -14.14 12.20 -7.48
CA LEU A 100 -14.34 13.62 -7.77
C LEU A 100 -13.37 14.15 -8.84
N LYS A 101 -12.11 13.71 -8.80
CA LYS A 101 -11.11 14.06 -9.82
C LYS A 101 -11.44 13.40 -11.15
N ASP A 102 -11.94 12.17 -11.13
CA ASP A 102 -12.40 11.48 -12.35
C ASP A 102 -13.58 12.19 -13.01
N MET A 103 -14.50 12.76 -12.22
CA MET A 103 -15.57 13.63 -12.75
C MET A 103 -14.99 14.86 -13.45
N MET A 104 -13.98 15.53 -12.87
CA MET A 104 -13.30 16.66 -13.52
C MET A 104 -12.60 16.24 -14.82
N ARG A 105 -11.95 15.07 -14.85
CA ARG A 105 -11.36 14.51 -16.07
C ARG A 105 -12.40 14.26 -17.16
N ALA A 106 -13.58 13.74 -16.77
CA ALA A 106 -14.68 13.53 -17.70
C ALA A 106 -15.23 14.84 -18.30
N LEU A 107 -15.08 15.98 -17.61
CA LEU A 107 -15.42 17.31 -18.12
C LEU A 107 -14.32 17.91 -19.02
N GLY A 108 -13.19 17.22 -19.20
CA GLY A 108 -12.09 17.64 -20.07
C GLY A 108 -10.95 18.38 -19.35
N PHE A 109 -10.91 18.39 -18.01
CA PHE A 109 -9.81 19.00 -17.26
C PHE A 109 -8.63 18.02 -17.12
N GLY A 110 -7.41 18.53 -17.36
CA GLY A 110 -6.19 17.73 -17.27
C GLY A 110 -5.59 17.68 -15.86
N GLU A 111 -4.51 16.93 -15.69
CA GLU A 111 -3.82 16.85 -14.39
C GLU A 111 -3.30 18.20 -13.88
N GLU A 112 -2.92 19.12 -14.78
CA GLU A 112 -2.47 20.46 -14.40
C GLU A 112 -3.61 21.30 -13.79
N ASP A 113 -4.84 21.09 -14.26
CA ASP A 113 -6.04 21.74 -13.73
C ASP A 113 -6.52 21.10 -12.43
N ILE A 114 -6.20 19.84 -12.19
CA ILE A 114 -6.72 19.06 -11.05
C ILE A 114 -5.72 19.04 -9.88
N GLU A 115 -4.47 18.69 -10.15
CA GLU A 115 -3.41 18.56 -9.15
C GLU A 115 -2.32 19.64 -9.29
N GLY A 116 -2.18 20.24 -10.47
CA GLY A 116 -1.14 21.25 -10.80
C GLY A 116 -1.44 22.68 -10.36
N ASN A 117 -0.80 23.66 -11.01
CA ASN A 117 -0.94 25.08 -10.67
C ASN A 117 -2.21 25.71 -11.27
N CYS A 118 -2.68 25.21 -12.41
CA CYS A 118 -3.87 25.71 -13.08
C CYS A 118 -5.16 25.54 -12.24
N LYS A 119 -5.15 24.66 -11.23
CA LYS A 119 -6.29 24.48 -10.32
C LYS A 119 -6.72 25.74 -9.58
N GLU A 120 -5.80 26.68 -9.38
CA GLU A 120 -6.08 27.96 -8.71
C GLU A 120 -6.38 29.10 -9.72
N LEU A 121 -6.29 28.84 -11.02
CA LEU A 121 -6.58 29.81 -12.08
C LEU A 121 -8.05 29.76 -12.49
N SER A 122 -8.62 30.92 -12.80
CA SER A 122 -9.98 31.01 -13.33
C SER A 122 -10.06 30.33 -14.70
N ASN A 123 -11.13 29.57 -14.93
CA ASN A 123 -11.36 28.91 -16.19
C ASN A 123 -12.75 29.29 -16.75
N SER A 124 -12.79 29.74 -18.00
CA SER A 124 -14.04 30.17 -18.64
C SER A 124 -15.06 29.04 -18.79
N LEU A 125 -14.60 27.79 -18.94
CA LEU A 125 -15.47 26.60 -18.97
C LEU A 125 -16.18 26.36 -17.63
N LEU A 126 -15.64 26.90 -16.53
CA LEU A 126 -16.24 26.86 -15.20
C LEU A 126 -16.93 28.18 -14.84
N CYS A 127 -17.37 28.96 -15.85
CA CYS A 127 -17.99 30.28 -15.65
C CYS A 127 -17.11 31.19 -14.78
N ASP A 128 -15.82 31.26 -15.14
CA ASP A 128 -14.76 32.04 -14.48
C ASP A 128 -14.45 31.62 -13.03
N LYS A 129 -14.92 30.44 -12.62
CA LYS A 129 -14.47 29.78 -11.38
C LYS A 129 -13.19 29.00 -11.61
N THR A 130 -12.51 28.69 -10.51
CA THR A 130 -11.29 27.87 -10.54
C THR A 130 -11.65 26.38 -10.46
N PRO A 131 -10.84 25.47 -11.02
CA PRO A 131 -11.00 24.03 -10.80
C PRO A 131 -11.00 23.66 -9.30
N ARG A 132 -10.20 24.35 -8.48
CA ARG A 132 -10.23 24.23 -7.01
C ARG A 132 -11.63 24.47 -6.46
N HIS A 133 -12.27 25.56 -6.87
CA HIS A 133 -13.61 25.92 -6.41
C HIS A 133 -14.62 24.85 -6.83
N ALA A 134 -14.58 24.41 -8.09
CA ALA A 134 -15.46 23.35 -8.60
C ALA A 134 -15.29 22.04 -7.82
N MET A 135 -14.05 21.61 -7.57
CA MET A 135 -13.76 20.41 -6.78
C MET A 135 -14.22 20.55 -5.32
N GLN A 136 -14.09 21.73 -4.71
CA GLN A 136 -14.57 21.94 -3.35
C GLN A 136 -16.10 21.84 -3.27
N THR A 137 -16.81 22.55 -4.15
CA THR A 137 -18.29 22.56 -4.13
C THR A 137 -18.87 21.21 -4.56
N LEU A 138 -18.25 20.51 -5.52
CA LEU A 138 -18.65 19.16 -5.88
C LEU A 138 -18.46 18.19 -4.72
N GLY A 139 -17.35 18.30 -3.99
CA GLY A 139 -17.06 17.47 -2.83
C GLY A 139 -17.99 17.71 -1.65
N THR A 140 -18.30 18.97 -1.34
CA THR A 140 -19.07 19.34 -0.15
C THR A 140 -20.54 19.59 -0.45
N GLU A 141 -20.86 20.58 -1.29
CA GLU A 141 -22.24 21.03 -1.53
C GLU A 141 -23.05 19.96 -2.25
N TRP A 142 -22.51 19.39 -3.33
CA TRP A 142 -23.20 18.33 -4.03
C TRP A 142 -23.01 16.97 -3.36
N GLY A 143 -21.76 16.53 -3.17
CA GLY A 143 -21.47 15.20 -2.63
C GLY A 143 -21.99 15.01 -1.21
N ARG A 144 -21.47 15.76 -0.23
CA ARG A 144 -21.84 15.55 1.17
C ARG A 144 -23.26 16.04 1.50
N LYS A 145 -23.63 17.27 1.11
CA LYS A 145 -24.93 17.83 1.50
C LYS A 145 -26.11 17.27 0.70
N CYS A 146 -25.96 17.02 -0.61
CA CYS A 146 -27.09 16.51 -1.41
C CYS A 146 -27.16 14.98 -1.46
N ILE A 147 -26.03 14.26 -1.45
CA ILE A 147 -26.03 12.79 -1.54
C ILE A 147 -25.88 12.14 -0.17
N GLY A 148 -24.87 12.56 0.61
CA GLY A 148 -24.70 12.12 1.99
C GLY A 148 -23.25 12.19 2.48
N ASP A 149 -23.08 12.31 3.79
CA ASP A 149 -21.78 12.55 4.44
C ASP A 149 -20.72 11.48 4.16
N ASP A 150 -21.16 10.22 3.98
CA ASP A 150 -20.29 9.07 3.72
C ASP A 150 -20.20 8.70 2.22
N PHE A 151 -20.76 9.50 1.32
CA PHE A 151 -20.79 9.19 -0.12
C PHE A 151 -19.39 8.87 -0.69
N TRP A 152 -18.43 9.78 -0.50
CA TRP A 152 -17.05 9.59 -0.98
C TRP A 152 -16.33 8.44 -0.29
N ILE A 153 -16.64 8.20 0.98
CA ILE A 153 -16.07 7.09 1.78
C ILE A 153 -16.58 5.75 1.25
N ASN A 154 -17.86 5.67 0.88
CA ASN A 154 -18.44 4.46 0.33
C ASN A 154 -17.81 4.10 -1.03
N LEU A 155 -17.57 5.09 -1.90
CA LEU A 155 -16.89 4.89 -3.18
C LEU A 155 -15.42 4.46 -3.00
N TRP A 156 -14.72 5.10 -2.05
CA TRP A 156 -13.35 4.72 -1.70
C TRP A 156 -13.31 3.29 -1.15
N ARG A 157 -14.20 2.96 -0.21
CA ARG A 157 -14.27 1.63 0.43
C ARG A 157 -14.51 0.54 -0.59
N ASP A 158 -15.47 0.72 -1.48
CA ASP A 158 -15.76 -0.22 -2.56
C ASP A 158 -14.53 -0.46 -3.47
N SER A 159 -13.78 0.60 -3.79
CA SER A 159 -12.54 0.47 -4.57
C SER A 159 -11.42 -0.24 -3.80
N ALA A 160 -11.21 0.15 -2.53
CA ALA A 160 -10.18 -0.43 -1.68
C ALA A 160 -10.46 -1.92 -1.38
N GLU A 161 -11.71 -2.27 -1.08
CA GLU A 161 -12.13 -3.65 -0.83
C GLU A 161 -11.87 -4.56 -2.03
N ARG A 162 -12.10 -4.10 -3.27
CA ARG A 162 -11.80 -4.90 -4.46
C ARG A 162 -10.31 -5.24 -4.54
N ILE A 163 -9.44 -4.26 -4.30
CA ILE A 163 -7.98 -4.44 -4.34
C ILE A 163 -7.54 -5.40 -3.24
N VAL A 164 -8.00 -5.18 -2.00
CA VAL A 164 -7.64 -6.02 -0.86
C VAL A 164 -8.15 -7.46 -1.03
N LYS A 165 -9.38 -7.65 -1.53
CA LYS A 165 -9.94 -8.99 -1.81
C LYS A 165 -9.16 -9.75 -2.89
N GLN A 166 -8.45 -9.05 -3.76
CA GLN A 166 -7.56 -9.64 -4.79
C GLN A 166 -6.14 -9.86 -4.26
N GLY A 167 -5.89 -9.67 -2.97
CA GLY A 167 -4.56 -9.78 -2.35
C GLY A 167 -3.67 -8.56 -2.55
N GLY A 168 -4.21 -7.47 -3.09
CA GLY A 168 -3.50 -6.20 -3.23
C GLY A 168 -3.47 -5.38 -1.93
N ARG A 169 -2.67 -4.31 -1.93
CA ARG A 169 -2.54 -3.37 -0.80
C ARG A 169 -2.91 -1.96 -1.23
N VAL A 170 -3.48 -1.16 -0.33
CA VAL A 170 -3.98 0.18 -0.64
C VAL A 170 -3.24 1.24 0.16
N VAL A 171 -2.80 2.31 -0.49
CA VAL A 171 -2.25 3.49 0.18
C VAL A 171 -3.16 4.70 -0.08
N VAL A 172 -3.35 5.54 0.94
CA VAL A 172 -4.17 6.76 0.88
C VAL A 172 -3.34 7.95 1.35
N ASP A 173 -3.33 9.07 0.62
CA ASP A 173 -2.53 10.25 0.98
C ASP A 173 -3.37 11.50 1.32
N ASP A 174 -4.70 11.37 1.26
CA ASP A 174 -5.67 12.45 1.44
C ASP A 174 -6.67 12.23 2.58
N CYS A 175 -6.34 11.40 3.58
CA CYS A 175 -7.14 11.20 4.79
C CYS A 175 -7.14 12.47 5.68
N ARG A 176 -8.29 13.14 5.75
CA ARG A 176 -8.50 14.45 6.38
C ARG A 176 -9.60 14.43 7.44
N PHE A 177 -10.52 13.48 7.41
CA PHE A 177 -11.68 13.46 8.30
C PHE A 177 -11.73 12.22 9.22
N PRO A 178 -12.31 12.32 10.43
CA PRO A 178 -12.43 11.18 11.33
C PRO A 178 -13.21 9.99 10.75
N ASN A 179 -14.22 10.24 9.92
CA ASN A 179 -14.98 9.16 9.28
C ASN A 179 -14.16 8.43 8.21
N GLU A 180 -13.24 9.11 7.53
CA GLU A 180 -12.26 8.49 6.63
C GLU A 180 -11.30 7.58 7.39
N ALA A 181 -10.75 8.07 8.52
CA ALA A 181 -9.91 7.28 9.40
C ALA A 181 -10.61 5.99 9.89
N GLN A 182 -11.88 6.10 10.29
CA GLN A 182 -12.67 4.93 10.67
C GLN A 182 -12.86 3.94 9.51
N ALA A 183 -13.04 4.42 8.29
CA ALA A 183 -13.17 3.56 7.12
C ALA A 183 -11.88 2.79 6.82
N ILE A 184 -10.72 3.43 6.97
CA ILE A 184 -9.40 2.79 6.83
C ILE A 184 -9.23 1.68 7.87
N ARG A 185 -9.53 1.96 9.15
CA ARG A 185 -9.39 0.97 10.22
C ARG A 185 -10.31 -0.23 10.08
N ARG A 186 -11.52 -0.05 9.54
CA ARG A 186 -12.44 -1.16 9.24
C ARG A 186 -11.86 -2.16 8.22
N LEU A 187 -10.91 -1.74 7.40
CA LEU A 187 -10.17 -2.60 6.47
C LEU A 187 -8.85 -3.12 7.06
N GLY A 188 -8.65 -3.00 8.37
CA GLY A 188 -7.40 -3.39 9.04
C GLY A 188 -6.24 -2.48 8.67
N GLY A 189 -6.51 -1.22 8.33
CA GLY A 189 -5.50 -0.26 7.92
C GLY A 189 -4.97 0.62 9.04
N ASP A 190 -3.74 1.08 8.85
CA ASP A 190 -3.04 1.98 9.76
C ASP A 190 -2.96 3.40 9.22
N ILE A 191 -2.91 4.37 10.13
CA ILE A 191 -2.88 5.79 9.82
C ILE A 191 -1.61 6.41 10.39
N PHE A 192 -0.72 6.83 9.50
CA PHE A 192 0.55 7.46 9.84
C PHE A 192 0.50 8.96 9.58
N LYS A 193 0.74 9.77 10.62
CA LYS A 193 0.86 11.22 10.48
C LYS A 193 2.30 11.58 10.17
N ILE A 194 2.53 12.29 9.06
CA ILE A 194 3.86 12.81 8.72
C ILE A 194 3.98 14.28 9.16
N GLU A 195 4.98 14.58 9.97
CA GLU A 195 5.30 15.92 10.52
C GLU A 195 6.77 16.29 10.25
N GLY A 196 7.19 17.55 10.42
CA GLY A 196 8.62 17.92 10.52
C GLY A 196 9.15 18.97 9.53
N ARG A 197 8.75 18.95 8.25
CA ARG A 197 9.24 19.94 7.26
C ARG A 197 8.54 21.32 7.29
N GLY A 198 7.83 21.66 8.37
CA GLY A 198 7.14 22.95 8.48
C GLY A 198 6.14 23.19 7.35
N GLY A 199 5.16 22.30 7.20
CA GLY A 199 4.11 22.50 6.19
C GLY A 199 3.34 23.80 6.44
N ILE A 200 2.87 24.40 5.36
CA ILE A 200 2.04 25.61 5.42
C ILE A 200 0.72 25.22 6.07
N ALA A 201 0.46 25.72 7.28
CA ALA A 201 -0.83 25.58 7.94
C ALA A 201 -1.81 26.61 7.37
N GLY A 202 -2.55 26.24 6.34
CA GLY A 202 -3.74 26.95 5.90
C GLY A 202 -4.94 26.68 6.83
N GLY A 203 -5.83 27.66 6.93
CA GLY A 203 -6.90 27.70 7.93
C GLY A 203 -8.12 26.80 7.65
N HIS A 204 -8.08 25.94 6.64
CA HIS A 204 -9.22 25.07 6.32
C HIS A 204 -9.27 23.85 7.25
N VAL A 205 -10.49 23.40 7.60
CA VAL A 205 -10.76 22.21 8.45
C VAL A 205 -10.02 20.96 7.95
N SER A 206 -9.72 20.89 6.66
CA SER A 206 -8.92 19.84 6.03
C SER A 206 -7.42 19.80 6.40
N GLU A 207 -6.91 20.77 7.17
CA GLU A 207 -5.47 20.90 7.46
C GLU A 207 -5.07 20.46 8.87
N ARG A 208 -6.04 20.15 9.75
CA ARG A 208 -5.75 19.65 11.10
C ARG A 208 -5.38 18.16 11.14
N GLY A 209 -5.48 17.46 10.02
CA GLY A 209 -5.38 15.99 9.94
C GLY A 209 -6.61 15.31 10.54
N CYS A 210 -6.66 13.97 10.49
CA CYS A 210 -7.81 13.22 11.02
C CYS A 210 -7.93 13.27 12.56
N GLY A 211 -6.87 13.69 13.27
CA GLY A 211 -6.82 13.80 14.73
C GLY A 211 -6.71 12.46 15.48
N ASP A 212 -6.58 11.36 14.74
CA ASP A 212 -6.65 9.99 15.25
C ASP A 212 -5.66 9.11 14.48
N GLN A 213 -4.38 9.43 14.59
CA GLN A 213 -3.28 8.70 13.97
C GLN A 213 -2.72 7.62 14.92
N ASP A 214 -2.26 6.51 14.34
CA ASP A 214 -1.67 5.39 15.08
C ASP A 214 -0.17 5.61 15.33
N LEU A 215 0.50 6.32 14.42
CA LEU A 215 1.91 6.68 14.52
C LEU A 215 2.17 8.09 13.99
N VAL A 216 3.17 8.76 14.55
CA VAL A 216 3.77 9.97 13.97
C VAL A 216 5.12 9.61 13.35
N ILE A 217 5.27 9.86 12.05
CA ILE A 217 6.51 9.76 11.30
C ILE A 217 7.09 11.17 11.17
N VAL A 218 8.23 11.39 11.80
CA VAL A 218 8.95 12.66 11.65
C VAL A 218 9.68 12.66 10.31
N ASN A 219 9.61 13.78 9.60
CA ASN A 219 10.31 14.09 8.36
C ASN A 219 11.09 15.38 8.57
N ASP A 220 12.28 15.26 9.15
CA ASP A 220 13.17 16.34 9.56
C ASP A 220 14.47 16.39 8.73
N ASN A 221 14.67 15.43 7.81
CA ASN A 221 15.93 15.20 7.11
C ASN A 221 15.72 14.80 5.64
N THR A 222 16.51 13.87 5.11
CA THR A 222 16.51 13.45 3.69
C THR A 222 15.36 12.47 3.36
N PRO A 223 15.02 12.28 2.07
CA PRO A 223 14.01 11.29 1.66
C PRO A 223 14.31 9.87 2.13
N GLU A 224 15.58 9.46 2.17
CA GLU A 224 16.00 8.10 2.55
C GLU A 224 15.70 7.83 4.04
N MET A 225 15.87 8.83 4.89
CA MET A 225 15.50 8.75 6.31
C MET A 225 13.99 8.64 6.48
N LEU A 226 13.20 9.35 5.67
CA LEU A 226 11.74 9.20 5.66
C LEU A 226 11.35 7.77 5.27
N PHE A 227 11.97 7.22 4.22
CA PHE A 227 11.71 5.84 3.78
C PHE A 227 12.05 4.84 4.88
N GLY A 228 13.22 4.94 5.51
CA GLY A 228 13.59 4.07 6.63
C GLY A 228 12.59 4.11 7.79
N ARG A 229 12.06 5.29 8.13
CA ARG A 229 11.02 5.44 9.16
C ARG A 229 9.66 4.87 8.73
N VAL A 230 9.33 4.95 7.44
CA VAL A 230 8.14 4.28 6.88
C VAL A 230 8.30 2.76 6.95
N GLU A 231 9.47 2.21 6.60
CA GLU A 231 9.76 0.77 6.75
C GLU A 231 9.61 0.30 8.21
N GLU A 232 10.16 1.07 9.15
CA GLU A 232 10.06 0.76 10.58
C GLU A 232 8.59 0.77 11.06
N ALA A 233 7.80 1.73 10.58
CA ALA A 233 6.36 1.79 10.87
C ALA A 233 5.61 0.56 10.33
N LEU A 234 5.96 0.08 9.14
CA LEU A 234 5.33 -1.10 8.52
C LEU A 234 5.71 -2.41 9.24
N ARG A 235 6.95 -2.53 9.73
CA ARG A 235 7.45 -3.75 10.39
C ARG A 235 6.85 -4.03 11.76
N ARG A 236 6.13 -3.08 12.37
CA ARG A 236 5.43 -3.29 13.65
C ARG A 236 4.36 -4.39 13.59
N PHE A 237 4.05 -4.88 12.39
CA PHE A 237 3.05 -5.91 12.12
C PHE A 237 3.66 -7.24 11.67
N CYS A 238 4.99 -7.34 11.55
CA CYS A 238 5.70 -8.61 11.33
C CYS A 238 5.83 -9.45 12.59
#